data_AF-A0A9R1IVL8-F1
#
_entry.id   AF-A0A9R1IVL8-F1
#
_cell.length_a   1.000
_cell.length_b   1.000
_cell.length_c   1.000
_cell.angle_alpha   90.00
_cell.angle_beta   90.00
_cell.angle_gamma   90.00
#
_symmetry.space_group_name_H-M   'P 1'
#
loop_
_entity.id
_entity.type
_entity.pdbx_description
1 polymer ?
#
loop_
_entity_poly.entity_id
_entity_poly.type
_entity_poly.pdbx_seq_one_letter_code
_entity_poly.pdbx_strand_id
1 'polypeptide(L)'
;MAQESCDLNKDEAEILKPSSSTPSPPSPTTPPPPTAQIPEPQPPQSPPQPPAAQFLSRPCEVVHIETSKKRKHADAVSMAMAAAPLSPVLFVNRCNVCRKRVGLTGFRCRCEKLFCPRHRHSESHDCSFDYKTAGREEIARANPLIRAAKIIRI
;
A
#
# COMPACT_ATOMS: atom_id res chain seq x y z
N MET A 1 27.72 -46.97 25.89
CA MET A 1 27.18 -45.61 25.68
C MET A 1 25.69 -45.77 25.41
N ALA A 2 24.86 -45.59 26.44
CA ALA A 2 23.43 -45.83 26.40
C ALA A 2 22.67 -44.50 26.51
N GLN A 3 21.50 -44.46 25.90
CA GLN A 3 20.66 -43.30 25.59
C GLN A 3 20.16 -42.57 26.85
N GLU A 4 20.25 -41.25 26.86
CA GLU A 4 19.50 -40.40 27.77
C GLU A 4 18.23 -39.92 27.06
N SER A 5 17.10 -40.47 27.49
CA SER A 5 15.74 -40.19 27.06
C SER A 5 15.22 -38.91 27.70
N CYS A 6 14.44 -38.16 26.93
CA CYS A 6 13.63 -37.04 27.40
C CYS A 6 12.57 -37.52 28.40
N ASP A 7 12.48 -36.86 29.56
CA ASP A 7 11.32 -36.96 30.45
C ASP A 7 10.66 -35.57 30.59
N LEU A 8 9.63 -35.36 29.77
CA LEU A 8 8.56 -34.40 30.02
C LEU A 8 7.46 -35.14 30.80
N ASN A 9 6.81 -34.42 31.73
CA ASN A 9 5.51 -34.66 32.37
C ASN A 9 5.51 -35.23 33.80
N LYS A 10 5.47 -34.30 34.77
CA LYS A 10 4.77 -34.38 36.07
C LYS A 10 4.72 -32.91 36.56
N ASP A 11 3.60 -32.26 36.82
CA ASP A 11 2.39 -32.69 37.52
C ASP A 11 1.15 -32.03 36.90
N GLU A 12 0.16 -32.86 36.54
CA GLU A 12 -1.22 -32.44 36.33
C GLU A 12 -2.08 -32.87 37.53
N ALA A 13 -3.23 -32.20 37.65
CA ALA A 13 -4.41 -32.46 38.49
C ALA A 13 -4.36 -31.89 39.92
N GLU A 14 -5.38 -31.23 40.45
CA GLU A 14 -6.69 -30.76 39.97
C GLU A 14 -7.23 -29.92 41.14
N ILE A 15 -7.67 -28.67 40.93
CA ILE A 15 -8.63 -28.04 41.85
C ILE A 15 -9.66 -27.28 41.01
N LEU A 16 -10.82 -27.90 40.89
CA LEU A 16 -12.04 -27.35 40.31
C LEU A 16 -12.56 -26.12 41.10
N LYS A 17 -13.14 -25.20 40.32
CA LYS A 17 -13.70 -23.85 40.55
C LYS A 17 -14.56 -23.68 41.83
N PRO A 18 -14.73 -22.42 42.32
CA PRO A 18 -15.98 -21.75 41.94
C PRO A 18 -15.81 -20.29 41.49
N SER A 19 -16.81 -19.88 40.71
CA SER A 19 -17.11 -18.52 40.28
C SER A 19 -17.19 -17.55 41.46
N SER A 20 -16.44 -16.46 41.42
CA SER A 20 -16.67 -15.27 42.25
C SER A 20 -16.48 -14.03 41.39
N SER A 21 -17.61 -13.43 41.03
CA SER A 21 -17.74 -12.15 40.35
C SER A 21 -17.16 -11.02 41.19
N THR A 22 -16.00 -10.51 40.80
CA THR A 22 -15.45 -9.24 41.27
C THR A 22 -16.08 -8.10 40.45
N PRO A 23 -16.80 -7.14 41.05
CA PRO A 23 -17.24 -5.95 40.32
C PRO A 23 -16.04 -5.03 40.08
N SER A 24 -15.83 -4.66 38.81
CA SER A 24 -14.86 -3.64 38.39
C SER A 24 -15.24 -2.27 38.97
N PRO A 25 -14.26 -1.44 39.39
CA PRO A 25 -14.55 -0.05 39.73
C PRO A 25 -15.02 0.73 38.49
N PRO A 26 -15.93 1.70 38.61
CA PRO A 26 -16.29 2.56 37.49
C PRO A 26 -15.09 3.42 37.10
N SER A 27 -14.80 3.46 35.80
CA SER A 27 -13.82 4.37 35.22
C SER A 27 -14.18 5.83 35.53
N PRO A 28 -13.22 6.71 35.87
CA PRO A 28 -13.49 8.14 35.96
C PRO A 28 -13.95 8.63 34.58
N THR A 29 -15.15 9.19 34.53
CA THR A 29 -15.66 9.86 33.33
C THR A 29 -14.98 11.22 33.26
N THR A 30 -13.88 11.30 32.54
CA THR A 30 -13.29 12.59 32.16
C THR A 30 -14.26 13.32 31.22
N PRO A 31 -14.61 14.58 31.48
CA PRO A 31 -15.37 15.36 30.51
C PRO A 31 -14.56 15.49 29.21
N PRO A 32 -15.23 15.52 28.04
CA PRO A 32 -14.53 15.78 26.79
C PRO A 32 -13.84 17.16 26.87
N PRO A 33 -12.63 17.30 26.29
CA PRO A 33 -12.00 18.61 26.19
C PRO A 33 -12.91 19.56 25.41
N PRO A 34 -12.92 20.87 25.72
CA PRO A 34 -13.60 21.83 24.86
C PRO A 34 -13.00 21.69 23.47
N THR A 35 -13.86 21.52 22.47
CA THR A 35 -13.50 21.51 21.05
C THR A 35 -12.76 22.81 20.74
N ALA A 36 -11.43 22.76 20.77
CA ALA A 36 -10.62 23.79 20.15
C ALA A 36 -10.98 23.76 18.67
N GLN A 37 -11.71 24.77 18.22
CA GLN A 37 -11.99 24.98 16.80
C GLN A 37 -10.64 25.19 16.13
N ILE A 38 -10.10 24.13 15.54
CA ILE A 38 -9.01 24.23 14.58
C ILE A 38 -9.61 25.01 13.41
N PRO A 39 -9.09 26.20 13.06
CA PRO A 39 -9.56 26.93 11.89
C PRO A 39 -9.46 26.01 10.68
N GLU A 40 -10.58 25.86 9.98
CA GLU A 40 -10.67 25.08 8.75
C GLU A 40 -9.59 25.58 7.78
N PRO A 41 -8.66 24.71 7.31
CA PRO A 41 -7.65 25.13 6.37
C PRO A 41 -8.34 25.56 5.08
N GLN A 42 -8.22 26.85 4.76
CA GLN A 42 -8.78 27.45 3.55
C GLN A 42 -8.33 26.65 2.32
N PRO A 43 -9.24 26.28 1.40
CA PRO A 43 -8.86 25.60 0.18
C PRO A 43 -7.89 26.48 -0.63
N PRO A 44 -6.88 25.89 -1.30
CA PRO A 44 -5.95 26.66 -2.11
C PRO A 44 -6.73 27.40 -3.20
N GLN A 45 -6.63 28.73 -3.21
CA GLN A 45 -7.23 29.56 -4.23
C GLN A 45 -6.69 29.13 -5.61
N SER A 46 -7.62 28.91 -6.54
CA SER A 46 -7.31 28.54 -7.93
C SER A 46 -6.42 29.60 -8.59
N PRO A 47 -5.42 29.19 -9.41
CA PRO A 47 -4.59 30.13 -10.14
C PRO A 47 -5.42 31.02 -11.08
N PRO A 48 -4.97 32.26 -11.36
CA PRO A 48 -5.69 33.19 -12.23
C PRO A 48 -5.83 32.61 -13.65
N GLN A 49 -7.05 32.66 -14.18
CA GLN A 49 -7.37 32.18 -15.52
C GLN A 49 -6.68 33.06 -16.58
N PRO A 50 -6.07 32.48 -17.62
CA PRO A 50 -5.58 33.26 -18.77
C PRO A 50 -6.76 33.85 -19.56
N PRO A 51 -6.59 35.01 -20.20
CA PRO A 51 -7.65 35.64 -20.99
C PRO A 51 -8.05 34.76 -22.18
N ALA A 52 -9.36 34.75 -22.44
CA ALA A 52 -9.99 34.00 -23.51
C ALA A 52 -9.49 34.45 -24.89
N ALA A 53 -8.61 33.66 -25.50
CA ALA A 53 -8.31 33.77 -26.92
C ALA A 53 -9.41 33.05 -27.71
N GLN A 54 -10.20 33.85 -28.41
CA GLN A 54 -11.24 33.44 -29.33
C GLN A 54 -10.59 32.70 -30.51
N PHE A 55 -10.73 31.38 -30.57
CA PHE A 55 -10.41 30.62 -31.77
C PHE A 55 -11.70 30.32 -32.52
N LEU A 56 -11.82 30.97 -33.68
CA LEU A 56 -12.89 30.81 -34.65
C LEU A 56 -13.03 29.33 -35.05
N SER A 57 -14.27 28.89 -35.03
CA SER A 57 -14.80 27.63 -35.53
C SER A 57 -14.25 27.25 -36.91
N ARG A 58 -13.62 26.08 -37.01
CA ARG A 58 -13.47 25.35 -38.28
C ARG A 58 -14.13 23.97 -38.14
N PRO A 59 -15.05 23.60 -39.04
CA PRO A 59 -15.83 22.38 -38.93
C PRO A 59 -15.01 21.11 -39.17
N CYS A 60 -15.47 20.02 -38.56
CA CYS A 60 -14.91 18.67 -38.59
C CYS A 60 -14.91 18.10 -40.01
N GLU A 61 -13.76 17.59 -40.46
CA GLU A 61 -13.71 16.66 -41.58
C GLU A 61 -13.65 15.24 -41.03
N VAL A 62 -14.72 14.50 -41.28
CA VAL A 62 -14.90 13.09 -40.93
C VAL A 62 -14.07 12.27 -41.91
N VAL A 63 -13.05 11.57 -41.41
CA VAL A 63 -12.42 10.48 -42.16
C VAL A 63 -12.79 9.17 -41.47
N HIS A 64 -13.78 8.50 -42.06
CA HIS A 64 -14.02 7.08 -41.83
C HIS A 64 -12.82 6.30 -42.39
N ILE A 65 -12.29 5.34 -41.61
CA ILE A 65 -11.65 4.18 -42.22
C ILE A 65 -12.06 2.93 -41.46
N GLU A 66 -12.71 2.06 -42.22
CA GLU A 66 -13.31 0.80 -41.82
C GLU A 66 -12.30 -0.31 -41.52
N THR A 67 -12.68 -1.10 -40.52
CA THR A 67 -12.60 -2.56 -40.36
C THR A 67 -11.29 -3.34 -40.56
N SER A 68 -11.25 -4.43 -39.78
CA SER A 68 -10.66 -5.73 -40.14
C SER A 68 -9.14 -5.89 -40.07
N LYS A 69 -8.65 -6.44 -38.93
CA LYS A 69 -8.18 -7.84 -38.91
C LYS A 69 -7.75 -8.32 -37.51
N LYS A 70 -8.42 -9.40 -37.13
CA LYS A 70 -8.08 -10.44 -36.16
C LYS A 70 -6.56 -10.70 -36.08
N ARG A 71 -5.98 -10.61 -34.87
CA ARG A 71 -4.70 -11.26 -34.57
C ARG A 71 -4.88 -12.20 -33.39
N LYS A 72 -4.71 -13.47 -33.71
CA LYS A 72 -4.71 -14.62 -32.81
C LYS A 72 -3.48 -14.54 -31.89
N HIS A 73 -3.63 -15.05 -30.68
CA HIS A 73 -2.53 -15.38 -29.79
C HIS A 73 -1.58 -16.38 -30.47
N ALA A 74 -0.28 -16.20 -30.25
CA ALA A 74 0.71 -17.25 -30.38
C ALA A 74 1.75 -17.06 -29.27
N ASP A 75 2.09 -18.20 -28.69
CA ASP A 75 2.82 -18.46 -27.47
C ASP A 75 4.27 -17.93 -27.49
N ALA A 76 4.74 -17.50 -26.33
CA ALA A 76 6.13 -17.13 -26.10
C ALA A 76 6.94 -18.37 -25.71
N VAL A 77 7.73 -18.90 -26.65
CA VAL A 77 8.89 -19.73 -26.35
C VAL A 77 10.12 -18.82 -26.23
N SER A 78 10.80 -18.98 -25.10
CA SER A 78 12.07 -18.31 -24.77
C SER A 78 13.23 -19.08 -25.38
N MET A 79 14.16 -18.40 -26.04
CA MET A 79 15.60 -18.74 -26.04
C MET A 79 16.44 -17.58 -26.60
N ALA A 80 17.62 -17.42 -26.00
CA ALA A 80 18.54 -16.30 -26.15
C ALA A 80 19.24 -16.23 -27.52
N MET A 81 19.60 -15.01 -27.96
CA MET A 81 20.98 -14.59 -28.27
C MET A 81 21.01 -13.18 -28.88
N ALA A 82 22.21 -12.59 -28.83
CA ALA A 82 22.56 -11.19 -29.09
C ALA A 82 22.16 -10.59 -30.45
N ALA A 83 22.25 -9.25 -30.49
CA ALA A 83 22.07 -8.30 -31.60
C ALA A 83 20.68 -7.62 -31.67
N ALA A 84 20.72 -6.29 -31.63
CA ALA A 84 19.59 -5.39 -31.46
C ALA A 84 18.58 -5.40 -32.63
N PRO A 85 17.29 -5.21 -32.31
CA PRO A 85 16.45 -4.33 -33.10
C PRO A 85 15.98 -3.12 -32.27
N LEU A 86 16.26 -1.94 -32.81
CA LEU A 86 15.67 -0.66 -32.39
C LEU A 86 14.18 -0.63 -32.80
N SER A 87 13.34 -1.33 -32.05
CA SER A 87 11.91 -1.04 -31.98
C SER A 87 11.53 -1.06 -30.51
N PRO A 88 10.99 0.03 -29.94
CA PRO A 88 10.50 -0.04 -28.58
C PRO A 88 9.36 -1.03 -28.57
N VAL A 89 9.61 -2.24 -28.08
CA VAL A 89 8.58 -3.21 -27.76
C VAL A 89 7.70 -2.50 -26.73
N LEU A 90 6.58 -1.94 -27.17
CA LEU A 90 5.64 -1.23 -26.31
C LEU A 90 5.00 -2.28 -25.40
N PHE A 91 5.69 -2.57 -24.29
CA PHE A 91 5.19 -3.48 -23.28
C PHE A 91 3.85 -2.93 -22.78
N VAL A 92 2.78 -3.68 -23.05
CA VAL A 92 1.44 -3.26 -22.67
C VAL A 92 1.31 -3.49 -21.17
N ASN A 93 1.52 -2.44 -20.38
CA ASN A 93 1.33 -2.48 -18.94
C ASN A 93 -0.15 -2.73 -18.61
N ARG A 94 -0.43 -3.78 -17.84
CA ARG A 94 -1.78 -4.15 -17.38
C ARG A 94 -1.79 -4.29 -15.87
N CYS A 95 -2.93 -4.02 -15.26
CA CYS A 95 -3.14 -4.24 -13.83
C CYS A 95 -3.13 -5.74 -13.51
N ASN A 96 -2.45 -6.15 -12.44
CA ASN A 96 -2.41 -7.56 -12.03
C ASN A 96 -3.70 -8.09 -11.39
N VAL A 97 -4.59 -7.21 -10.90
CA VAL A 97 -5.90 -7.61 -10.36
C VAL A 97 -6.97 -7.62 -11.46
N CYS A 98 -7.26 -6.46 -12.07
CA CYS A 98 -8.37 -6.33 -13.02
C CYS A 98 -7.99 -6.44 -14.51
N ARG A 99 -6.70 -6.65 -14.83
CA ARG A 99 -6.17 -6.79 -16.20
C ARG A 99 -6.45 -5.62 -17.16
N LYS A 100 -7.01 -4.50 -16.66
CA LYS A 100 -7.19 -3.26 -17.42
C LYS A 100 -5.82 -2.69 -17.83
N ARG A 101 -5.73 -2.12 -19.05
CA ARG A 101 -4.53 -1.42 -19.52
C ARG A 101 -4.31 -0.18 -18.66
N VAL A 102 -3.12 -0.04 -18.09
CA VAL A 102 -2.76 1.07 -17.20
C VAL A 102 -1.87 2.11 -17.88
N GLY A 103 -1.46 1.86 -19.12
CA GLY A 103 -0.70 2.79 -19.94
C GLY A 103 0.66 3.16 -19.35
N LEU A 104 1.05 4.42 -19.49
CA LEU A 104 2.27 4.99 -18.91
C LEU A 104 2.13 5.23 -17.40
N THR A 105 0.92 5.53 -16.93
CA THR A 105 0.59 5.88 -15.53
C THR A 105 0.28 4.63 -14.68
N GLY A 106 1.12 3.61 -14.80
CA GLY A 106 1.03 2.41 -13.97
C GLY A 106 1.68 2.62 -12.60
N PHE A 107 1.00 2.22 -11.51
CA PHE A 107 1.60 2.23 -10.18
C PHE A 107 2.32 0.91 -9.92
N ARG A 108 3.62 0.96 -9.66
CA ARG A 108 4.39 -0.19 -9.18
C ARG A 108 4.28 -0.28 -7.67
N CYS A 109 3.80 -1.42 -7.17
CA CYS A 109 3.80 -1.69 -5.74
C CYS A 109 5.17 -2.23 -5.29
N ARG A 110 5.42 -2.25 -3.97
CA ARG A 110 6.63 -2.84 -3.39
C ARG A 110 6.72 -4.36 -3.60
N CYS A 111 5.60 -5.03 -3.84
CA CYS A 111 5.57 -6.43 -4.31
C CYS A 111 5.85 -6.58 -5.81
N GLU A 112 6.44 -5.56 -6.45
CA GLU A 112 6.89 -5.49 -7.86
C GLU A 112 5.80 -5.66 -8.93
N LYS A 113 4.56 -5.84 -8.51
CA LYS A 113 3.38 -5.91 -9.37
C LYS A 113 2.89 -4.51 -9.77
N LEU A 114 2.24 -4.44 -10.92
CA LEU A 114 1.79 -3.20 -11.53
C LEU A 114 0.25 -3.10 -11.50
N PHE A 115 -0.28 -1.94 -11.09
CA PHE A 115 -1.70 -1.77 -10.79
C PHE A 115 -2.29 -0.46 -11.35
N CYS A 116 -3.62 -0.44 -11.49
CA CYS A 116 -4.38 0.75 -11.84
C CYS A 116 -4.69 1.59 -10.58
N PRO A 117 -5.19 2.84 -10.72
CA PRO A 117 -5.46 3.71 -9.57
C PRO A 117 -6.37 3.09 -8.50
N ARG A 118 -7.31 2.22 -8.91
CA ARG A 118 -8.25 1.54 -7.99
C ARG A 118 -7.62 0.39 -7.21
N HIS A 119 -6.57 -0.24 -7.73
CA HIS A 119 -5.90 -1.40 -7.09
C HIS A 119 -4.50 -1.04 -6.58
N ARG A 120 -4.21 0.25 -6.41
CA ARG A 120 -2.89 0.75 -5.98
C ARG A 120 -2.57 0.37 -4.53
N HIS A 121 -3.57 0.38 -3.65
CA HIS A 121 -3.39 0.15 -2.23
C HIS A 121 -3.20 -1.33 -1.92
N SER A 122 -2.45 -1.64 -0.86
CA SER A 122 -2.13 -3.00 -0.40
C SER A 122 -3.34 -3.79 0.11
N GLU A 123 -4.44 -3.11 0.40
CA GLU A 123 -5.73 -3.74 0.73
C GLU A 123 -6.48 -4.22 -0.53
N SER A 124 -6.20 -3.60 -1.68
CA SER A 124 -6.93 -3.84 -2.93
C SER A 124 -6.29 -4.94 -3.80
N HIS A 125 -5.10 -5.38 -3.42
CA HIS A 125 -4.42 -6.54 -3.98
C HIS A 125 -3.77 -7.27 -2.81
N ASP A 126 -3.87 -8.59 -2.74
CA ASP A 126 -3.22 -9.38 -1.68
C ASP A 126 -1.69 -9.21 -1.76
N CYS A 127 -1.19 -8.17 -1.09
CA CYS A 127 0.19 -7.74 -1.20
C CYS A 127 1.06 -8.65 -0.34
N SER A 128 2.06 -9.29 -0.95
CA SER A 128 3.00 -10.15 -0.24
C SER A 128 4.11 -9.39 0.49
N PHE A 129 4.08 -8.06 0.49
CA PHE A 129 5.12 -7.23 1.09
C PHE A 129 4.74 -6.84 2.53
N ASP A 130 5.62 -7.13 3.49
CA ASP A 130 5.39 -6.83 4.90
C ASP A 130 5.73 -5.36 5.25
N TYR A 131 4.74 -4.48 5.10
CA TYR A 131 4.88 -3.05 5.44
C TYR A 131 5.14 -2.82 6.94
N LYS A 132 4.67 -3.70 7.82
CA LYS A 132 4.78 -3.55 9.27
C LYS A 132 6.20 -3.78 9.77
N THR A 133 6.90 -4.78 9.23
CA THR A 133 8.29 -5.08 9.61
C THR A 133 9.21 -4.01 9.04
N ALA A 134 9.11 -3.74 7.74
CA ALA A 134 9.89 -2.70 7.06
C ALA A 134 9.68 -1.32 7.72
N GLY A 135 8.45 -0.97 8.11
CA GLY A 135 8.17 0.29 8.81
C GLY A 135 8.81 0.34 10.21
N ARG A 136 8.78 -0.75 10.98
CA ARG A 136 9.42 -0.81 12.29
C ARG A 136 10.94 -0.68 12.20
N GLU A 137 11.55 -1.34 11.22
CA GLU A 137 12.99 -1.27 10.98
C GLU A 137 13.44 0.15 10.58
N GLU A 138 12.68 0.81 9.69
CA GLU A 138 12.92 2.20 9.29
C GLU A 138 12.82 3.15 10.49
N ILE A 139 11.77 3.01 11.31
CA ILE A 139 11.57 3.83 12.51
C ILE A 139 12.67 3.57 13.55
N ALA A 140 13.01 2.29 13.79
CA ALA A 140 14.07 1.92 14.72
C ALA A 140 15.43 2.50 14.31
N ARG A 141 15.72 2.51 13.01
CA ARG A 141 16.92 3.12 12.45
C ARG A 141 16.92 4.65 12.57
N ALA A 142 15.75 5.28 12.47
CA ALA A 142 15.62 6.74 12.55
C ALA A 142 15.57 7.29 13.99
N ASN A 143 15.20 6.46 14.98
CA ASN A 143 15.07 6.89 16.36
C ASN A 143 16.44 7.22 16.97
N PRO A 144 16.70 8.48 17.38
CA PRO A 144 17.93 8.83 18.07
C PRO A 144 17.94 8.22 19.48
N LEU A 145 19.14 7.87 19.97
CA LEU A 145 19.31 7.37 21.33
C LEU A 145 19.18 8.52 22.33
N ILE A 146 18.02 8.64 22.97
CA ILE A 146 17.78 9.63 24.02
C ILE A 146 18.29 9.07 25.35
N ARG A 147 19.41 9.60 25.85
CA ARG A 147 19.92 9.33 27.21
C ARG A 147 19.89 10.63 28.00
N ALA A 148 18.97 10.75 28.96
CA ALA A 148 18.95 11.88 29.88
C ALA A 148 19.85 11.59 31.09
N ALA A 149 20.65 12.57 31.50
CA ALA A 149 21.39 12.50 32.75
C ALA A 149 20.41 12.57 33.94
N LYS A 150 20.69 11.81 35.00
CA LYS A 150 19.89 11.84 36.23
C LYS A 150 20.01 13.24 36.86
N ILE A 151 18.90 13.94 36.99
CA ILE A 151 18.85 15.27 37.59
C ILE A 151 19.10 15.14 39.09
N ILE A 152 20.08 15.87 39.59
CA ILE A 152 20.34 16.00 41.03
C ILE A 152 19.49 17.17 41.53
N ARG A 153 18.65 16.92 42.54
CA ARG A 153 17.86 17.98 43.20
C ARG A 153 18.80 18.90 43.98
N ILE A 154 18.58 20.20 43.86
CA ILE A 154 19.23 21.28 44.61
C ILE A 154 18.45 21.48 45.92
#